data_AF-A0A2G9GMX6-F1
#
_entry.id   AF-A0A2G9GMX6-F1
#
_cell.length_a   1.000
_cell.length_b   1.000
_cell.length_c   1.000
_cell.angle_alpha   90.00
_cell.angle_beta   90.00
_cell.angle_gamma   90.00
#
_symmetry.space_group_name_H-M   'P 1'
#
loop_
_entity.id
_entity.type
_entity.pdbx_description
1 polymer ?
#
loop_
_entity_poly.entity_id
_entity_poly.type
_entity_poly.pdbx_seq_one_letter_code
_entity_poly.pdbx_strand_id
1 'polypeptide(L)'
;MQLNTFTSTANDYRLFCGDLGNEVNDDVLSKAFSRFPSFNMARVVRDKRTGKTKGYGFVSFSNPTDLVAALKEMNGKYVGNRPIKLRKSTWTERTDYEALTKQKYQSQKKTKQPKKSVLHR
;
A
#
# COMPACT_ATOMS: atom_id res chain seq x y z
N MET A 1 2.62 10.53 -23.69
CA MET A 1 2.74 9.23 -22.98
C MET A 1 3.66 9.45 -21.80
N GLN A 2 3.18 9.40 -20.57
CA GLN A 2 4.05 9.32 -19.40
C GLN A 2 3.62 8.09 -18.61
N LEU A 3 4.34 6.99 -18.81
CA LEU A 3 4.22 5.82 -17.96
C LEU A 3 4.90 6.18 -16.63
N ASN A 4 4.11 6.40 -15.59
CA ASN A 4 4.62 6.46 -14.22
C ASN A 4 5.16 5.06 -13.87
N THR A 5 6.41 4.81 -14.22
CA THR A 5 7.20 3.70 -13.69
C THR A 5 7.35 3.92 -12.20
N PHE A 6 6.48 3.28 -11.41
CA PHE A 6 6.65 3.08 -9.97
C PHE A 6 7.78 2.05 -9.75
N THR A 7 9.01 2.42 -10.12
CA THR A 7 10.19 1.63 -9.78
C THR A 7 10.47 1.82 -8.30
N SER A 8 10.69 0.70 -7.62
CA SER A 8 11.20 0.67 -6.27
C SER A 8 12.55 1.38 -6.23
N THR A 9 12.55 2.67 -5.90
CA THR A 9 13.78 3.38 -5.61
C THR A 9 14.41 2.76 -4.36
N ALA A 10 15.70 2.46 -4.45
CA ALA A 10 16.51 1.88 -3.37
C ALA A 10 16.56 2.75 -2.09
N ASN A 11 15.93 3.93 -2.11
CA ASN A 11 15.93 4.94 -1.04
C ASN A 11 14.50 5.28 -0.54
N ASP A 12 13.58 4.31 -0.52
CA ASP A 12 12.25 4.55 0.07
C ASP A 12 12.31 4.53 1.60
N TYR A 13 12.01 5.67 2.21
CA TYR A 13 11.94 5.81 3.67
C TYR A 13 10.57 5.38 4.15
N ARG A 14 10.50 4.25 4.86
CA ARG A 14 9.24 3.63 5.26
C ARG A 14 8.92 3.85 6.74
N LEU A 15 7.68 4.22 6.99
CA LEU A 15 7.10 4.50 8.30
C LEU A 15 6.07 3.42 8.63
N PHE A 16 6.26 2.72 9.76
CA PHE A 16 5.28 1.78 10.27
C PHE A 16 4.15 2.54 10.95
N CYS A 17 2.91 2.21 10.59
CA CYS A 17 1.68 2.79 11.11
C CYS A 17 0.88 1.71 11.84
N GLY A 18 0.88 1.70 13.16
CA GLY A 18 0.15 0.73 14.00
C GLY A 18 -1.04 1.33 14.73
N ASP A 19 -1.79 0.46 15.41
CA ASP A 19 -3.02 0.81 16.16
C ASP A 19 -4.14 1.37 15.26
N LEU A 20 -4.15 0.99 13.98
CA LEU A 20 -5.16 1.46 13.04
C LEU A 20 -6.51 0.80 13.32
N GLY A 21 -7.56 1.62 13.34
CA GLY A 21 -8.94 1.13 13.45
C GLY A 21 -9.40 0.35 12.22
N ASN A 22 -10.48 -0.42 12.37
CA ASN A 22 -11.03 -1.21 11.26
C ASN A 22 -11.56 -0.37 10.10
N GLU A 23 -11.91 0.90 10.36
CA GLU A 23 -12.32 1.84 9.30
C GLU A 23 -11.14 2.40 8.50
N VAL A 24 -9.90 2.28 8.99
CA VAL A 24 -8.74 2.87 8.34
C VAL A 24 -8.31 1.99 7.17
N ASN A 25 -8.43 2.56 5.97
CA ASN A 25 -8.00 1.97 4.71
C ASN A 25 -6.82 2.76 4.11
N ASP A 26 -6.35 2.29 2.96
CA ASP A 26 -5.24 2.85 2.21
C ASP A 26 -5.50 4.32 1.84
N ASP A 27 -6.71 4.68 1.44
CA ASP A 27 -7.12 6.05 1.11
C ASP A 27 -7.12 6.98 2.33
N VAL A 28 -7.64 6.53 3.47
CA VAL A 28 -7.67 7.30 4.73
C VAL A 28 -6.25 7.59 5.18
N LEU A 29 -5.38 6.56 5.16
CA LEU A 29 -3.98 6.72 5.52
C LEU A 29 -3.27 7.64 4.50
N SER A 30 -3.52 7.45 3.21
CA SER A 30 -2.96 8.31 2.15
C SER A 30 -3.32 9.78 2.36
N LYS A 31 -4.61 10.10 2.58
CA LYS A 31 -5.07 11.47 2.85
C LYS A 31 -4.47 12.08 4.11
N ALA A 32 -4.23 11.28 5.15
CA ALA A 32 -3.61 11.77 6.38
C ALA A 32 -2.16 12.22 6.14
N PHE A 33 -1.43 11.51 5.29
CA PHE A 33 0.00 11.75 5.01
C PHE A 33 0.27 12.53 3.71
N SER A 34 -0.74 12.79 2.87
CA SER A 34 -0.59 13.55 1.62
C SER A 34 -0.22 15.02 1.82
N ARG A 35 -0.30 15.53 3.06
CA ARG A 35 0.17 16.87 3.44
C ARG A 35 1.70 17.01 3.38
N PHE A 36 2.41 15.89 3.46
CA PHE A 36 3.87 15.88 3.43
C PHE A 36 4.33 15.82 1.96
N PRO A 37 5.22 16.73 1.53
CA PRO A 37 5.56 16.88 0.11
C PRO A 37 6.25 15.64 -0.47
N SER A 38 7.04 14.92 0.35
CA SER A 38 7.70 13.69 -0.08
C SER A 38 6.87 12.42 0.09
N PHE A 39 5.55 12.52 0.33
CA PHE A 39 4.68 11.35 0.44
C PHE A 39 4.61 10.59 -0.90
N ASN A 40 4.88 9.28 -0.87
CA ASN A 40 4.82 8.43 -2.06
C ASN A 40 3.59 7.53 -2.07
N MET A 41 3.43 6.71 -1.03
CA MET A 41 2.36 5.70 -0.99
C MET A 41 2.05 5.29 0.45
N ALA A 42 0.77 5.03 0.73
CA ALA A 42 0.30 4.41 1.96
C ALA A 42 -0.35 3.05 1.65
N ARG A 43 -0.13 2.06 2.51
CA ARG A 43 -0.79 0.74 2.41
C ARG A 43 -1.15 0.18 3.77
N VAL A 44 -2.39 -0.27 3.92
CA VAL A 44 -2.88 -0.98 5.09
C VAL A 44 -2.80 -2.48 4.85
N VAL A 45 -2.19 -3.20 5.79
CA VAL A 45 -2.07 -4.65 5.68
C VAL A 45 -3.39 -5.29 6.10
N ARG A 46 -3.94 -6.09 5.18
CA ARG A 46 -5.17 -6.85 5.39
C ARG A 46 -4.91 -8.33 5.27
N ASP A 47 -5.71 -9.11 5.97
CA ASP A 47 -5.74 -10.55 5.84
C ASP A 47 -6.31 -10.92 4.45
N LYS A 48 -5.55 -11.72 3.68
CA LYS A 48 -5.92 -12.06 2.28
C LYS A 48 -7.16 -12.94 2.18
N ARG A 49 -7.51 -13.68 3.23
CA ARG A 49 -8.64 -14.62 3.23
C ARG A 49 -9.93 -13.93 3.66
N THR A 50 -9.86 -13.05 4.65
CA THR A 50 -11.03 -12.40 5.26
C THR A 50 -11.23 -10.96 4.80
N GLY A 51 -10.22 -10.33 4.19
CA GLY A 51 -10.25 -8.92 3.80
C GLY A 51 -10.17 -7.93 4.97
N LYS A 52 -10.13 -8.41 6.22
CA LYS A 52 -10.08 -7.57 7.42
C LYS A 52 -8.69 -6.97 7.60
N THR A 53 -8.63 -5.73 8.09
CA THR A 53 -7.35 -5.11 8.44
C THR A 53 -6.69 -5.85 9.59
N LYS A 54 -5.36 -5.89 9.57
CA LYS A 54 -4.56 -6.38 10.69
C LYS A 54 -4.25 -5.29 11.72
N GLY A 55 -4.80 -4.07 11.53
CA GLY A 55 -4.58 -2.93 12.43
C GLY A 55 -3.23 -2.24 12.25
N TYR A 56 -2.55 -2.49 11.13
CA TYR A 56 -1.30 -1.81 10.80
C TYR A 56 -1.12 -1.60 9.29
N GLY A 57 -0.23 -0.69 8.95
CA GLY A 57 0.11 -0.31 7.59
C GLY A 57 1.49 0.32 7.50
N PHE A 58 1.83 0.74 6.29
CA PHE A 58 3.11 1.35 5.96
C PHE A 58 2.90 2.58 5.10
N VAL A 59 3.69 3.61 5.35
CA VAL A 59 3.78 4.81 4.50
C VAL A 59 5.20 4.94 3.98
N SER A 60 5.35 5.24 2.68
CA SER A 60 6.65 5.47 2.04
C SER A 60 6.83 6.95 1.73
N PHE A 61 8.04 7.45 1.96
CA PHE A 61 8.47 8.81 1.64
C PHE A 61 9.72 8.79 0.76
N SER A 62 9.87 9.82 -0.08
CA SER A 62 11.07 10.06 -0.89
C SER A 62 12.21 10.74 -0.11
N ASN A 63 11.94 11.36 1.04
CA ASN A 63 12.91 12.13 1.82
C ASN A 63 12.91 11.67 3.29
N PRO A 64 14.09 11.43 3.91
CA PRO A 64 14.16 11.03 5.32
C PRO A 64 13.70 12.14 6.27
N THR A 65 13.88 13.40 5.89
CA THR A 65 13.53 14.56 6.70
C THR A 65 12.02 14.63 6.91
N ASP A 66 11.26 14.46 5.82
CA ASP A 66 9.80 14.42 5.86
C ASP A 66 9.29 13.19 6.60
N LEU A 67 9.97 12.04 6.52
CA LEU A 67 9.64 10.88 7.33
C LEU A 67 9.75 11.20 8.84
N VAL A 68 10.83 11.88 9.26
CA VAL A 68 11.02 12.24 10.68
C VAL A 68 10.01 13.30 11.11
N ALA A 69 9.70 14.28 10.25
CA ALA A 69 8.67 15.27 10.50
C ALA A 69 7.29 14.62 10.66
N ALA A 70 6.91 13.75 9.72
CA ALA A 70 5.66 13.00 9.78
C ALA A 70 5.57 12.10 11.02
N LEU A 71 6.66 11.41 11.38
CA LEU A 71 6.74 10.63 12.61
C LEU A 71 6.47 11.50 13.84
N LYS A 72 7.08 12.68 13.93
CA LYS A 72 6.94 13.57 15.09
C LYS A 72 5.55 14.22 15.16
N GLU A 73 5.01 14.66 14.03
CA GLU A 73 3.75 15.39 13.97
C GLU A 73 2.53 14.46 14.10
N MET A 74 2.57 13.30 13.45
CA MET A 74 1.42 12.42 13.33
C MET A 74 1.38 11.32 14.40
N ASN A 75 2.48 11.02 15.09
CA ASN A 75 2.46 10.02 16.15
C ASN A 75 1.51 10.42 17.29
N GLY A 76 0.55 9.56 17.60
CA GLY A 76 -0.49 9.81 18.59
C GLY A 76 -1.67 10.64 18.08
N LYS A 77 -1.67 11.10 16.82
CA LYS A 77 -2.83 11.77 16.21
C LYS A 77 -3.93 10.76 15.87
N TYR A 78 -5.18 11.22 15.91
CA TYR A 78 -6.31 10.37 15.53
C TYR A 78 -6.36 10.21 14.00
N VAL A 79 -6.35 8.95 13.55
CA VAL A 79 -6.60 8.56 12.16
C VAL A 79 -7.76 7.56 12.19
N GLY A 80 -8.93 7.99 11.72
CA GLY A 80 -10.18 7.28 12.03
C GLY A 80 -10.54 7.46 13.50
N ASN A 81 -10.91 6.36 14.18
CA ASN A 81 -11.35 6.40 15.57
C ASN A 81 -10.24 6.08 16.60
N ARG A 82 -8.98 5.93 16.17
CA ARG A 82 -7.86 5.55 17.04
C ARG A 82 -6.63 6.44 16.84
N PRO A 83 -5.84 6.66 17.91
CA PRO A 83 -4.56 7.35 17.79
C PRO A 83 -3.53 6.45 17.09
N ILE A 84 -2.95 6.93 16.00
CA ILE A 84 -1.97 6.20 15.21
C ILE A 84 -0.64 6.08 15.96
N LYS A 85 -0.06 4.88 15.98
CA LYS A 85 1.29 4.65 16.54
C LYS A 85 2.30 4.55 15.41
N LEU A 86 3.20 5.53 15.34
CA LEU A 86 4.20 5.60 14.28
C LEU A 86 5.57 5.14 14.77
N ARG A 87 6.28 4.36 13.95
CA ARG A 87 7.66 3.95 14.20
C ARG A 87 8.47 3.94 12.90
N LYS A 88 9.78 4.18 13.00
CA LYS A 88 10.70 3.92 11.87
C LYS A 88 10.61 2.44 11.51
N SER A 89 10.30 2.14 10.26
CA SER A 89 10.24 0.75 9.80
C SER A 89 11.66 0.24 9.57
N THR A 90 12.03 -0.85 10.22
CA THR A 90 13.24 -1.64 9.88
C THR A 90 12.98 -2.63 8.74
N TRP A 91 11.72 -2.70 8.27
CA TRP A 91 11.29 -3.65 7.26
C TRP A 91 11.77 -3.25 5.87
N THR A 92 12.80 -3.96 5.40
CA THR A 92 13.42 -3.82 4.07
C THR A 92 12.71 -4.66 3.00
N GLU A 93 12.04 -5.74 3.39
CA GLU A 93 11.34 -6.64 2.47
C GLU A 93 10.01 -6.03 2.03
N ARG A 94 9.89 -5.43 0.85
CA ARG A 94 8.57 -5.06 0.29
C ARG A 94 7.76 -6.32 -0.07
N THR A 95 7.17 -7.03 0.89
CA THR A 95 6.39 -8.28 0.64
C THR A 95 5.10 -8.07 -0.17
N ASP A 96 4.86 -6.87 -0.69
CA ASP A 96 3.57 -6.49 -1.22
C ASP A 96 3.58 -5.97 -2.66
N TYR A 97 4.74 -5.74 -3.29
CA TYR A 97 4.80 -5.46 -4.74
C TYR A 97 4.92 -6.73 -5.58
N GLU A 98 5.77 -7.67 -5.17
CA GLU A 98 6.01 -8.90 -5.95
C GLU A 98 4.79 -9.82 -6.01
N ALA A 99 3.94 -9.81 -4.97
CA ALA A 99 2.67 -10.53 -4.98
C ALA A 99 1.65 -9.91 -5.95
N LEU A 100 1.63 -8.58 -6.08
CA LEU A 100 0.75 -7.85 -7.00
C LEU A 100 1.21 -7.94 -8.45
N THR A 101 2.53 -7.91 -8.70
CA THR A 101 3.10 -8.10 -10.05
C THR A 101 2.97 -9.55 -10.50
N LYS A 102 3.21 -10.54 -9.62
CA LYS A 102 2.97 -11.96 -9.93
C LYS A 102 1.49 -12.24 -10.20
N GLN A 103 0.56 -11.66 -9.43
CA GLN A 103 -0.88 -11.85 -9.67
C GLN A 103 -1.33 -11.22 -10.99
N LYS A 104 -0.87 -10.01 -11.34
CA LYS A 104 -1.16 -9.41 -12.66
C LYS A 104 -0.56 -10.21 -13.83
N TYR A 105 0.66 -10.75 -13.68
CA TYR A 105 1.30 -11.56 -14.72
C TYR A 105 0.63 -12.93 -14.91
N GLN A 106 0.12 -13.53 -13.83
CA GLN A 106 -0.58 -14.82 -13.88
C GLN A 106 -2.02 -14.69 -14.43
N SER A 107 -2.70 -13.57 -14.16
CA SER A 107 -4.05 -13.29 -14.67
C SER A 107 -4.09 -13.04 -16.19
N GLN A 108 -3.01 -12.56 -16.81
CA GLN A 108 -2.97 -12.37 -18.27
C GLN A 108 -2.86 -13.67 -19.07
N LYS A 109 -2.46 -14.80 -18.46
CA LYS A 109 -2.40 -16.10 -19.14
C LYS A 109 -3.73 -16.90 -19.13
N LYS A 110 -4.81 -16.40 -18.52
CA LYS A 110 -6.07 -17.17 -18.37
C LYS A 110 -7.33 -16.43 -18.84
N THR A 111 -7.32 -15.80 -20.03
CA THR A 111 -8.56 -15.52 -20.77
C THR A 111 -8.32 -15.45 -22.29
N LYS A 112 -8.36 -16.59 -22.98
CA LYS A 112 -8.88 -16.69 -24.35
C LYS A 112 -9.65 -18.00 -24.51
N GLN A 113 -10.93 -17.98 -24.15
CA GLN A 113 -11.98 -18.79 -24.79
C GLN A 113 -13.25 -17.94 -24.79
N PRO A 114 -14.04 -17.94 -25.90
CA PRO A 114 -15.15 -18.89 -25.94
C PRO A 114 -15.44 -19.51 -27.32
N LYS A 115 -16.38 -20.47 -27.26
CA LYS A 115 -16.75 -21.55 -28.18
C LYS A 115 -17.83 -21.16 -29.22
N LYS A 116 -18.01 -22.05 -30.23
CA LYS A 116 -19.24 -22.52 -30.95
C LYS A 116 -19.02 -22.48 -32.48
N SER A 117 -19.48 -23.41 -33.32
CA SER A 117 -20.64 -24.32 -33.27
C SER A 117 -20.54 -25.46 -34.31
N VAL A 118 -21.15 -26.60 -34.00
CA VAL A 118 -21.63 -27.67 -34.91
C VAL A 118 -22.69 -27.03 -35.86
N LEU A 119 -22.83 -27.26 -37.18
CA LEU A 119 -23.18 -28.49 -37.93
C LEU A 119 -23.40 -28.17 -39.45
N HIS A 120 -23.43 -29.23 -40.29
CA HIS A 120 -23.89 -29.39 -41.70
C HIS A 120 -22.85 -29.14 -42.80
N ARG A 121 -22.66 -30.02 -43.79
CA ARG A 121 -23.63 -30.78 -44.59
C ARG A 121 -23.05 -32.10 -45.11
#